data_AF-E0WF72-F1
#
_entry.id   AF-E0WF72-F1
#
_cell.length_a   1.000
_cell.length_b   1.000
_cell.length_c   1.000
_cell.angle_alpha   90.00
_cell.angle_beta   90.00
_cell.angle_gamma   90.00
#
_symmetry.space_group_name_H-M   'P 1'
#
loop_
_entity.id
_entity.type
_entity.pdbx_description
1 polymer ?
#
loop_
_entity_poly.entity_id
_entity_poly.type
_entity_poly.pdbx_seq_one_letter_code
_entity_poly.pdbx_strand_id
1 'polypeptide(L)'
;YLLTLISILISVAFYTILERKILGYIQTRKGPNKVGLMGILQPFSDAIKLFNKNLMSPESTNFMLMYMTPALSFIITTMIISILPFGKYQMFDNKHSILLFFILSTLSTYSIMLIGWASNSKYSHLGSVRSVAQMISYEISFFLIILFIVIMSNSYLLTQISESQYILYFFWGNMILFSIWLISCLAETNRSPFDFA
;
A
#
# COMPACT_ATOMS: atom_id res chain seq x y z
N TYR A 1 3.57 17.36 8.24
CA TYR A 1 4.09 16.00 8.00
C TYR A 1 4.05 15.09 9.24
N LEU A 2 4.60 15.47 10.40
CA LEU A 2 4.64 14.54 11.54
C LEU A 2 3.24 14.20 12.08
N LEU A 3 2.35 15.19 12.19
CA LEU A 3 0.94 14.98 12.56
C LEU A 3 0.21 14.09 11.55
N THR A 4 0.41 14.31 10.24
CA THR A 4 -0.22 13.51 9.18
C THR A 4 0.25 12.07 9.26
N LEU A 5 1.55 11.85 9.48
CA LEU A 5 2.13 10.51 9.63
C LEU A 5 1.55 9.77 10.85
N ILE A 6 1.47 10.42 12.01
CA ILE A 6 0.84 9.84 13.21
C ILE A 6 -0.63 9.46 12.94
N SER A 7 -1.39 10.35 12.30
CA SER A 7 -2.80 10.09 12.00
C SER A 7 -2.99 8.89 11.07
N ILE A 8 -2.08 8.70 10.10
CA ILE A 8 -2.13 7.58 9.16
C ILE A 8 -1.72 6.27 9.82
N LEU A 9 -0.71 6.25 10.69
CA LEU A 9 -0.37 5.03 11.42
C LEU A 9 -1.50 4.56 12.34
N ILE A 10 -2.19 5.50 12.98
CA ILE A 10 -3.39 5.21 13.78
C ILE A 10 -4.52 4.69 12.88
N SER A 11 -4.75 5.29 11.71
CA SER A 11 -5.80 4.83 10.79
C SER A 11 -5.53 3.42 10.25
N VAL A 12 -4.28 3.08 9.93
CA VAL A 12 -3.87 1.73 9.53
C VAL A 12 -4.15 0.71 10.63
N ALA A 13 -3.85 1.03 11.89
CA ALA A 13 -4.14 0.14 13.01
C ALA A 13 -5.64 -0.17 13.11
N PHE A 14 -6.51 0.84 13.01
CA PHE A 14 -7.96 0.62 13.03
C PHE A 14 -8.51 -0.05 11.76
N TYR A 15 -7.88 0.19 10.60
CA TYR A 15 -8.25 -0.47 9.36
C TYR A 15 -8.19 -2.01 9.48
N THR A 16 -7.22 -2.55 10.23
CA THR A 16 -7.14 -4.00 10.48
C THR A 16 -8.36 -4.57 11.23
N ILE A 17 -8.94 -3.81 12.18
CA ILE A 17 -10.18 -4.22 12.86
C ILE A 17 -11.35 -4.16 11.91
N LEU A 18 -11.43 -3.06 11.14
CA LEU A 18 -12.50 -2.82 10.19
C LEU A 18 -12.56 -3.96 9.17
N GLU A 19 -11.42 -4.35 8.61
CA GLU A 19 -11.30 -5.49 7.69
C GLU A 19 -11.84 -6.79 8.34
N ARG A 20 -11.37 -7.14 9.56
CA ARG A 20 -11.83 -8.35 10.27
C ARG A 20 -13.33 -8.32 10.59
N LYS A 21 -13.90 -7.15 10.92
CA LYS A 21 -15.33 -7.01 11.21
C LYS A 21 -16.19 -7.12 9.95
N ILE A 22 -15.82 -6.44 8.87
CA ILE A 22 -16.55 -6.50 7.60
C ILE A 22 -16.56 -7.93 7.07
N LEU A 23 -15.39 -8.60 7.03
CA LEU A 23 -15.29 -10.00 6.60
C LEU A 23 -16.11 -10.93 7.51
N GLY A 24 -16.13 -10.67 8.82
CA GLY A 24 -16.98 -11.39 9.75
C GLY A 24 -18.45 -11.25 9.39
N TYR A 25 -18.94 -10.03 9.20
CA TYR A 25 -20.35 -9.77 8.90
C TYR A 25 -20.78 -10.37 7.56
N ILE A 26 -19.93 -10.31 6.53
CA ILE A 26 -20.18 -10.99 5.24
C ILE A 26 -20.34 -12.50 5.44
N GLN A 27 -19.51 -13.09 6.30
CA GLN A 27 -19.53 -14.52 6.64
C GLN A 27 -20.57 -14.87 7.72
N THR A 28 -21.50 -13.97 8.06
CA THR A 28 -22.52 -14.16 9.12
C THR A 28 -21.94 -14.50 10.52
N ARG A 29 -20.70 -14.09 10.80
CA ARG A 29 -20.07 -14.24 12.13
C ARG A 29 -19.66 -12.89 12.71
N LYS A 30 -19.66 -12.76 14.04
CA LYS A 30 -19.16 -11.53 14.67
C LYS A 30 -17.63 -11.50 14.58
N GLY A 31 -17.09 -10.36 14.16
CA GLY A 31 -15.66 -10.08 14.22
C GLY A 31 -15.13 -9.96 15.66
N PRO A 32 -13.88 -9.51 15.86
CA PRO A 32 -13.30 -9.35 17.19
C PRO A 32 -14.15 -8.40 18.04
N ASN A 33 -14.74 -8.94 19.10
CA ASN A 33 -15.64 -8.20 20.01
C ASN A 33 -15.22 -8.28 21.50
N LYS A 34 -14.23 -9.12 21.86
CA LYS A 34 -13.88 -9.39 23.26
C LYS A 34 -12.84 -8.41 23.86
N VAL A 35 -11.91 -7.90 23.05
CA VAL A 35 -10.82 -7.04 23.54
C VAL A 35 -11.31 -5.59 23.66
N GLY A 36 -11.68 -5.18 24.87
CA GLY A 36 -12.23 -3.86 25.16
C GLY A 36 -13.68 -3.68 24.69
N LEU A 37 -14.16 -2.43 24.64
CA LEU A 37 -15.49 -2.09 24.13
C LEU A 37 -15.60 -2.42 22.63
N MET A 38 -16.46 -3.38 22.28
CA MET A 38 -16.72 -3.82 20.89
C MET A 38 -15.43 -4.19 20.12
N GLY A 39 -14.35 -4.62 20.78
CA GLY A 39 -13.10 -4.98 20.10
C GLY A 39 -12.21 -3.82 19.65
N ILE A 40 -12.46 -2.57 20.05
CA ILE A 40 -11.68 -1.39 19.60
C ILE A 40 -10.19 -1.51 19.98
N LEU A 41 -9.87 -2.14 21.11
CA LEU A 41 -8.50 -2.28 21.60
C LEU A 41 -7.72 -3.44 20.95
N GLN A 42 -8.29 -4.13 19.97
CA GLN A 42 -7.64 -5.29 19.33
C GLN A 42 -6.25 -4.99 18.71
N PRO A 43 -6.02 -3.88 17.96
CA PRO A 43 -4.73 -3.62 17.31
C PRO A 43 -3.62 -3.40 18.34
N PHE A 44 -3.95 -2.78 19.48
CA PHE A 44 -3.01 -2.61 20.58
C PHE A 44 -2.64 -3.96 21.19
N SER A 45 -3.61 -4.88 21.36
CA SER A 45 -3.32 -6.22 21.86
C SER A 45 -2.45 -7.05 20.89
N ASP A 46 -2.70 -6.94 19.59
CA ASP A 46 -1.91 -7.61 18.55
C ASP A 46 -0.47 -7.04 18.51
N ALA A 47 -0.32 -5.72 18.65
CA ALA A 47 0.98 -5.07 18.73
C ALA A 47 1.79 -5.51 19.97
N ILE A 48 1.19 -5.45 21.17
CA ILE A 48 1.85 -5.88 22.42
C ILE A 48 2.26 -7.36 22.34
N LYS A 49 1.39 -8.20 21.75
CA LYS A 49 1.69 -9.62 21.52
C LYS A 49 2.92 -9.82 20.62
N LEU A 50 3.06 -9.02 19.56
CA LEU A 50 4.21 -9.09 18.66
C LEU A 50 5.49 -8.57 19.32
N PHE A 51 5.41 -7.50 20.12
CA PHE A 51 6.57 -6.97 20.87
C PHE A 51 7.11 -7.94 21.93
N ASN A 52 6.23 -8.73 22.56
CA ASN A 52 6.63 -9.71 23.57
C ASN A 52 7.15 -11.02 22.98
N LYS A 53 7.09 -11.21 21.66
CA LYS A 53 7.50 -12.46 21.01
C LYS A 53 9.02 -12.47 20.78
N ASN A 54 9.69 -13.53 21.20
CA ASN A 54 11.13 -13.70 20.93
C ASN A 54 11.41 -13.74 19.43
N LEU A 55 12.40 -12.96 19.00
CA LEU A 55 12.89 -12.95 17.63
C LEU A 55 13.76 -14.19 17.40
N MET A 56 13.21 -15.18 16.67
CA MET A 56 13.95 -16.36 16.24
C MET A 56 14.30 -16.22 14.77
N SER A 57 15.58 -16.05 14.48
CA SER A 57 16.13 -15.92 13.14
C SER A 57 16.74 -17.26 12.67
N PRO A 58 16.41 -17.76 11.47
CA PRO A 58 17.01 -18.99 10.97
C PRO A 58 18.50 -18.80 10.64
N GLU A 59 19.31 -19.84 10.87
CA GLU A 59 20.78 -19.81 10.69
C GLU A 59 21.22 -19.54 9.24
N SER A 60 20.41 -19.93 8.25
CA SER A 60 20.74 -19.77 6.83
C SER A 60 20.46 -18.38 6.27
N THR A 61 19.88 -17.46 7.06
CA THR A 61 19.39 -16.16 6.57
C THR A 61 20.45 -15.06 6.60
N ASN A 62 20.37 -14.14 5.64
CA ASN A 62 21.19 -12.93 5.64
C ASN A 62 20.62 -11.92 6.64
N PHE A 63 21.17 -11.91 7.86
CA PHE A 63 20.68 -11.06 8.97
C PHE A 63 20.54 -9.58 8.60
N MET A 64 21.55 -8.97 7.98
CA MET A 64 21.50 -7.55 7.65
C MET A 64 20.37 -7.21 6.67
N LEU A 65 20.22 -8.00 5.62
CA LEU A 65 19.15 -7.81 4.64
C LEU A 65 17.77 -8.06 5.25
N MET A 66 17.63 -9.07 6.11
CA MET A 66 16.35 -9.39 6.74
C MET A 66 15.81 -8.26 7.64
N TYR A 67 16.68 -7.52 8.33
CA TYR A 67 16.26 -6.37 9.14
C TYR A 67 16.11 -5.07 8.34
N MET A 68 16.97 -4.82 7.35
CA MET A 68 16.92 -3.59 6.55
C MET A 68 15.78 -3.59 5.53
N THR A 69 15.40 -4.74 4.99
CA THR A 69 14.40 -4.80 3.90
C THR A 69 12.98 -4.40 4.33
N PRO A 70 12.44 -4.83 5.49
CA PRO A 70 11.12 -4.35 5.95
C PRO A 70 11.15 -2.86 6.33
N ALA A 71 12.29 -2.36 6.82
CA ALA A 71 12.47 -0.94 7.08
C ALA A 71 12.44 -0.12 5.78
N LEU A 72 13.11 -0.61 4.73
CA LEU A 72 13.11 0.02 3.41
C LEU A 72 11.70 0.07 2.79
N SER A 73 10.94 -1.03 2.84
CA SER A 73 9.55 -1.03 2.35
C SER A 73 8.68 -0.02 3.10
N PHE A 74 8.83 0.06 4.43
CA PHE A 74 8.10 1.03 5.24
C PHE A 74 8.47 2.48 4.88
N ILE A 75 9.77 2.78 4.72
CA ILE A 75 10.23 4.12 4.33
C ILE A 75 9.62 4.53 2.98
N ILE A 76 9.63 3.66 1.97
CA ILE A 76 9.04 3.95 0.65
C ILE A 76 7.56 4.30 0.78
N THR A 77 6.78 3.54 1.55
CA THR A 77 5.34 3.84 1.75
C THR A 77 5.11 5.17 2.44
N THR A 78 5.93 5.54 3.42
CA THR A 78 5.84 6.86 4.08
C THR A 78 6.20 8.01 3.13
N MET A 79 7.16 7.80 2.23
CA MET A 79 7.49 8.81 1.21
C MET A 79 6.33 9.02 0.23
N ILE A 80 5.61 7.97 -0.17
CA ILE A 80 4.43 8.09 -1.04
C ILE A 80 3.35 8.98 -0.39
N ILE A 81 3.13 8.85 0.91
CA ILE A 81 2.17 9.66 1.67
C ILE A 81 2.50 11.17 1.58
N SER A 82 3.78 11.54 1.55
CA SER A 82 4.19 12.95 1.50
C SER A 82 3.75 13.67 0.22
N ILE A 83 3.56 12.90 -0.86
CA ILE A 83 3.19 13.41 -2.19
C ILE A 83 1.70 13.71 -2.26
N LEU A 84 0.87 13.01 -1.49
CA LEU A 84 -0.58 13.18 -1.56
C LEU A 84 -1.00 14.56 -1.02
N PRO A 85 -1.84 15.32 -1.76
CA PRO A 85 -2.32 16.61 -1.31
C PRO A 85 -3.43 16.43 -0.25
N PHE A 86 -3.10 16.70 1.02
CA PHE A 86 -4.07 16.76 2.11
C PHE A 86 -4.62 18.18 2.24
N GLY A 87 -5.59 18.53 1.39
CA GLY A 87 -6.23 19.84 1.36
C GLY A 87 -5.56 20.82 0.39
N LYS A 88 -5.76 22.13 0.62
CA LYS A 88 -5.33 23.19 -0.31
C LYS A 88 -3.82 23.34 -0.45
N TYR A 89 -3.07 22.99 0.60
CA TYR A 89 -1.61 23.09 0.60
C TYR A 89 -1.00 21.70 0.61
N GLN A 90 -0.22 21.39 -0.42
CA GLN A 90 0.52 20.14 -0.50
C GLN A 90 1.70 20.17 0.46
N MET A 91 1.99 19.04 1.11
CA MET A 91 3.12 18.92 2.04
C MET A 91 4.46 18.97 1.30
N PHE A 92 4.50 18.39 0.10
CA PHE A 92 5.66 18.40 -0.79
C PHE A 92 5.20 18.86 -2.18
N ASP A 93 5.48 20.11 -2.52
CA ASP A 93 5.12 20.68 -3.82
C ASP A 93 6.22 20.39 -4.84
N ASN A 94 5.94 19.42 -5.72
CA ASN A 94 6.80 19.08 -6.85
C ASN A 94 5.97 19.09 -8.13
N LYS A 95 6.42 19.88 -9.12
CA LYS A 95 5.81 19.99 -10.45
C LYS A 95 5.57 18.64 -11.12
N HIS A 96 6.41 17.65 -10.82
CA HIS A 96 6.33 16.27 -11.36
C HIS A 96 5.90 15.24 -10.30
N SER A 97 4.92 15.60 -9.46
CA SER A 97 4.45 14.75 -8.35
C SER A 97 4.05 13.33 -8.76
N ILE A 98 3.37 13.15 -9.90
CA ILE A 98 2.92 11.83 -10.38
C ILE A 98 4.09 10.97 -10.87
N LEU A 99 5.07 11.58 -11.54
CA LEU A 99 6.28 10.86 -11.95
C LEU A 99 7.05 10.36 -10.73
N LEU A 100 7.13 11.18 -9.68
CA LEU A 100 7.76 10.78 -8.42
C LEU A 100 7.01 9.62 -7.77
N PHE A 101 5.67 9.60 -7.83
CA PHE A 101 4.87 8.48 -7.37
C PHE A 101 5.22 7.17 -8.10
N PHE A 102 5.40 7.18 -9.43
CA PHE A 102 5.85 5.99 -10.19
C PHE A 102 7.26 5.53 -9.84
N ILE A 103 8.18 6.47 -9.57
CA ILE A 103 9.52 6.11 -9.13
C ILE A 103 9.46 5.41 -7.76
N LEU A 104 8.58 5.83 -6.87
CA LEU A 104 8.42 5.17 -5.58
C LEU A 104 7.67 3.83 -5.67
N SER A 105 6.67 3.69 -6.55
CA SER A 105 5.99 2.40 -6.78
C SER A 105 6.97 1.36 -7.30
N THR A 106 7.78 1.70 -8.31
CA THR A 106 8.80 0.80 -8.85
C THR A 106 9.83 0.41 -7.76
N LEU A 107 10.28 1.36 -6.94
CA LEU A 107 11.18 1.08 -5.80
C LEU A 107 10.57 0.12 -4.78
N SER A 108 9.26 0.18 -4.55
CA SER A 108 8.58 -0.72 -3.61
C SER A 108 8.66 -2.18 -4.04
N THR A 109 8.61 -2.47 -5.35
CA THR A 109 8.70 -3.84 -5.88
C THR A 109 10.08 -4.46 -5.62
N TYR A 110 11.16 -3.67 -5.67
CA TYR A 110 12.51 -4.11 -5.34
C TYR A 110 12.63 -4.54 -3.88
N SER A 111 11.92 -3.87 -2.96
CA SER A 111 11.94 -4.25 -1.55
C SER A 111 11.41 -5.68 -1.33
N ILE A 112 10.40 -6.10 -2.10
CA ILE A 112 9.79 -7.43 -2.01
C ILE A 112 10.74 -8.51 -2.56
N MET A 113 11.44 -8.21 -3.66
CA MET A 113 12.48 -9.10 -4.19
C MET A 113 13.61 -9.34 -3.18
N LEU A 114 14.06 -8.27 -2.52
CA LEU A 114 15.13 -8.35 -1.52
C LEU A 114 14.73 -9.19 -0.30
N ILE A 115 13.47 -9.13 0.14
CA ILE A 115 12.96 -9.97 1.25
C ILE A 115 13.07 -11.45 0.89
N GLY A 116 12.64 -11.84 -0.31
CA GLY A 116 12.69 -13.24 -0.76
C GLY A 116 14.11 -13.79 -0.94
N TRP A 117 15.06 -12.92 -1.27
CA TRP A 117 16.48 -13.26 -1.33
C TRP A 117 17.12 -13.36 0.06
N ALA A 118 16.71 -12.51 1.01
CA ALA A 118 17.27 -12.49 2.37
C ALA A 118 17.06 -13.80 3.15
N SER A 119 15.95 -14.50 2.90
CA SER A 119 15.59 -15.74 3.60
C SER A 119 16.31 -17.00 3.08
N ASN A 120 17.10 -16.90 2.01
CA ASN A 120 17.98 -17.96 1.48
C ASN A 120 17.32 -19.36 1.38
N SER A 121 16.05 -19.41 0.97
CA SER A 121 15.31 -20.65 0.74
C SER A 121 14.75 -20.68 -0.68
N LYS A 122 14.80 -21.84 -1.34
CA LYS A 122 14.34 -21.96 -2.74
C LYS A 122 12.87 -21.57 -2.91
N TYR A 123 12.02 -21.96 -1.95
CA TYR A 123 10.59 -21.67 -2.00
C TYR A 123 10.29 -20.18 -1.80
N SER A 124 10.93 -19.53 -0.82
CA SER A 124 10.73 -18.09 -0.59
C SER A 124 11.20 -17.26 -1.79
N HIS A 125 12.30 -17.66 -2.41
CA HIS A 125 12.81 -16.96 -3.58
C HIS A 125 11.86 -17.11 -4.78
N LEU A 126 11.37 -18.33 -5.06
CA LEU A 126 10.39 -18.56 -6.13
C LEU A 126 9.08 -17.79 -5.90
N GLY A 127 8.56 -17.77 -4.67
CA GLY A 127 7.36 -16.98 -4.33
C GLY A 127 7.58 -15.48 -4.53
N SER A 128 8.73 -14.96 -4.09
CA SER A 128 9.07 -13.55 -4.31
C SER A 128 9.14 -13.17 -5.79
N VAL A 129 9.76 -14.02 -6.63
CA VAL A 129 9.86 -13.76 -8.08
C VAL A 129 8.47 -13.78 -8.73
N ARG A 130 7.56 -14.66 -8.29
CA ARG A 130 6.17 -14.69 -8.77
C ARG A 130 5.42 -13.42 -8.39
N SER A 131 5.53 -12.98 -7.13
CA SER A 131 4.91 -11.73 -6.67
C SER A 131 5.43 -10.52 -7.44
N VAL A 132 6.74 -10.45 -7.70
CA VAL A 132 7.36 -9.35 -8.44
C VAL A 132 6.89 -9.33 -9.89
N ALA A 133 6.81 -10.50 -10.55
CA ALA A 133 6.29 -10.60 -11.90
C ALA A 133 4.85 -10.08 -12.01
N GLN A 134 4.01 -10.42 -11.01
CA GLN A 134 2.63 -9.89 -10.94
C GLN A 134 2.64 -8.36 -10.77
N MET A 135 3.34 -7.83 -9.78
CA MET A 135 3.36 -6.38 -9.51
C MET A 135 3.83 -5.57 -10.72
N ILE A 136 4.92 -5.97 -11.39
CA ILE A 136 5.43 -5.26 -12.58
C ILE A 136 4.41 -5.30 -13.72
N SER A 137 3.73 -6.43 -13.93
CA SER A 137 2.74 -6.55 -15.00
C SER A 137 1.56 -5.58 -14.83
N TYR A 138 1.09 -5.40 -13.60
CA TYR A 138 -0.01 -4.50 -13.29
C TYR A 138 0.44 -3.03 -13.12
N GLU A 139 1.69 -2.78 -12.77
CA GLU A 139 2.27 -1.44 -12.73
C GLU A 139 2.23 -0.75 -14.10
N ILE A 140 2.48 -1.49 -15.19
CA ILE A 140 2.36 -0.96 -16.56
C ILE A 140 0.91 -0.54 -16.85
N SER A 141 -0.06 -1.37 -16.48
CA SER A 141 -1.48 -1.05 -16.70
C SER A 141 -1.91 0.18 -15.90
N PHE A 142 -1.44 0.29 -14.65
CA PHE A 142 -1.69 1.41 -13.76
C PHE A 142 -1.06 2.71 -14.29
N PHE A 143 0.16 2.64 -14.83
CA PHE A 143 0.83 3.76 -15.48
C PHE A 143 0.01 4.33 -16.64
N LEU A 144 -0.50 3.47 -17.52
CA LEU A 144 -1.32 3.90 -18.67
C LEU A 144 -2.61 4.59 -18.24
N ILE A 145 -3.28 4.11 -17.18
CA ILE A 145 -4.53 4.72 -16.68
C ILE A 145 -4.26 6.11 -16.10
N ILE A 146 -3.20 6.26 -15.30
CA ILE A 146 -2.84 7.55 -14.73
C ILE A 146 -2.38 8.52 -15.82
N LEU A 147 -1.65 8.05 -16.83
CA LEU A 147 -1.27 8.88 -17.98
C LEU A 147 -2.51 9.47 -18.68
N PHE A 148 -3.57 8.68 -18.86
CA PHE A 148 -4.83 9.17 -19.40
C PHE A 148 -5.43 10.29 -18.53
N ILE A 149 -5.40 10.15 -17.19
CA ILE A 149 -5.86 11.20 -16.27
C ILE A 149 -5.00 12.48 -16.39
N VAL A 150 -3.69 12.33 -16.55
CA VAL A 150 -2.76 13.46 -16.74
C VAL A 150 -3.06 14.22 -18.04
N ILE A 151 -3.40 13.51 -19.11
CA ILE A 151 -3.80 14.13 -20.38
C ILE A 151 -5.09 14.94 -20.19
N MET A 152 -6.05 14.43 -19.43
CA MET A 152 -7.30 15.15 -19.15
C MET A 152 -7.08 16.42 -18.32
N SER A 153 -6.13 16.41 -17.38
CA SER A 153 -5.82 17.58 -16.53
C SER A 153 -4.76 18.52 -17.11
N ASN A 154 -4.06 18.12 -18.18
CA ASN A 154 -2.92 18.82 -18.78
C ASN A 154 -1.77 19.12 -17.79
N SER A 155 -1.62 18.34 -16.72
CA SER A 155 -0.65 18.63 -15.66
C SER A 155 -0.18 17.39 -14.90
N TYR A 156 1.10 17.35 -14.53
CA TYR A 156 1.68 16.30 -13.69
C TYR A 156 1.60 16.59 -12.17
N LEU A 157 1.05 17.74 -11.79
CA LEU A 157 0.87 18.17 -10.41
C LEU A 157 -0.47 17.63 -9.86
N LEU A 158 -0.43 16.92 -8.73
CA LEU A 158 -1.63 16.33 -8.10
C LEU A 158 -2.65 17.36 -7.63
N THR A 159 -2.23 18.53 -7.18
CA THR A 159 -3.15 19.63 -6.80
C THR A 159 -3.89 20.19 -8.01
N GLN A 160 -3.21 20.35 -9.14
CA GLN A 160 -3.86 20.80 -10.36
C GLN A 160 -4.84 19.74 -10.90
N ILE A 161 -4.53 18.45 -10.73
CA ILE A 161 -5.47 17.36 -11.01
C ILE A 161 -6.71 17.45 -10.14
N SER A 162 -6.58 17.66 -8.83
CA SER A 162 -7.76 17.79 -7.97
C SER A 162 -8.58 19.04 -8.31
N GLU A 163 -7.94 20.13 -8.72
CA GLU A 163 -8.63 21.34 -9.18
C GLU A 163 -9.41 21.13 -10.49
N SER A 164 -8.85 20.41 -11.45
CA SER A 164 -9.55 20.08 -12.70
C SER A 164 -10.85 19.27 -12.49
N GLN A 165 -10.95 18.55 -11.37
CA GLN A 165 -12.14 17.75 -11.03
C GLN A 165 -13.32 18.60 -10.53
N TYR A 166 -13.14 19.89 -10.21
CA TYR A 166 -14.24 20.74 -9.75
C TYR A 166 -15.31 20.96 -10.82
N ILE A 167 -14.93 20.98 -12.11
CA ILE A 167 -15.87 21.22 -13.22
C ILE A 167 -16.61 19.92 -13.58
N LEU A 168 -15.87 18.83 -13.78
CA LEU A 168 -16.42 17.51 -14.05
C LEU A 168 -15.60 16.46 -13.30
N TYR A 169 -16.27 15.67 -12.47
CA TYR A 169 -15.63 14.54 -11.81
C TYR A 169 -15.20 13.50 -12.85
N PHE A 170 -13.91 13.12 -12.82
CA PHE A 170 -13.37 12.07 -13.69
C PHE A 170 -14.09 10.72 -13.53
N PHE A 171 -14.67 10.48 -12.36
CA PHE A 171 -15.46 9.29 -12.08
C PHE A 171 -16.69 9.16 -13.01
N TRP A 172 -17.41 10.25 -13.28
CA TRP A 172 -18.65 10.19 -14.07
C TRP A 172 -18.40 9.93 -15.57
N GLY A 173 -17.29 10.43 -16.12
CA GLY A 173 -16.94 10.19 -17.52
C GLY A 173 -16.32 8.81 -17.78
N ASN A 174 -15.63 8.23 -16.77
CA ASN A 174 -14.68 7.14 -16.98
C ASN A 174 -14.87 5.96 -16.02
N MET A 175 -16.11 5.51 -15.82
CA MET A 175 -16.44 4.39 -14.91
C MET A 175 -15.69 3.10 -15.24
N ILE A 176 -15.51 2.78 -16.53
CA ILE A 176 -14.79 1.58 -16.96
C ILE A 176 -13.32 1.66 -16.55
N LEU A 177 -12.65 2.79 -16.80
CA LEU A 177 -11.27 3.02 -16.40
C LEU A 177 -11.12 2.94 -14.87
N PHE A 178 -12.09 3.46 -14.11
CA PHE A 178 -12.08 3.31 -12.66
C PHE A 178 -12.14 1.84 -12.22
N SER A 179 -12.96 1.01 -12.87
CA SER A 179 -13.01 -0.42 -12.54
C SER A 179 -11.70 -1.15 -12.85
N ILE A 180 -11.04 -0.82 -13.98
CA ILE A 180 -9.73 -1.38 -14.34
C ILE A 180 -8.66 -0.90 -13.35
N TRP A 181 -8.72 0.37 -12.95
CA TRP A 181 -7.83 0.95 -11.95
C TRP A 181 -7.94 0.27 -10.59
N LEU A 182 -9.17 -0.04 -10.14
CA LEU A 182 -9.36 -0.80 -8.89
C LEU A 182 -8.75 -2.20 -8.98
N ILE A 183 -8.92 -2.89 -10.12
CA ILE A 183 -8.35 -4.23 -10.33
C ILE A 183 -6.81 -4.14 -10.35
N SER A 184 -6.23 -3.14 -11.01
CA SER A 184 -4.78 -2.97 -11.04
C SER A 184 -4.22 -2.65 -9.64
N CYS A 185 -4.90 -1.82 -8.84
CA CYS A 185 -4.48 -1.53 -7.45
C CYS A 185 -4.54 -2.77 -6.54
N LEU A 186 -5.57 -3.61 -6.69
CA LEU A 186 -5.68 -4.87 -5.94
C LEU A 186 -4.57 -5.85 -6.32
N ALA A 187 -4.25 -5.94 -7.62
CA ALA A 187 -3.21 -6.83 -8.12
C ALA A 187 -1.80 -6.36 -7.74
N GLU A 188 -1.53 -5.05 -7.77
CA GLU A 188 -0.25 -4.46 -7.34
C GLU A 188 0.00 -4.67 -5.84
N THR A 189 -1.05 -4.61 -5.01
CA THR A 189 -0.92 -4.82 -3.56
C THR A 189 -0.97 -6.29 -3.14
N ASN A 190 -0.98 -7.24 -4.10
CA ASN A 190 -1.13 -8.69 -3.88
C ASN A 190 -2.30 -9.03 -2.93
N ARG A 191 -3.39 -8.26 -2.99
CA ARG A 191 -4.57 -8.51 -2.17
C ARG A 191 -5.51 -9.48 -2.88
N SER A 192 -6.30 -10.22 -2.09
CA SER A 192 -7.33 -11.12 -2.61
C SER A 192 -8.20 -10.38 -3.65
N PRO A 193 -8.39 -10.93 -4.86
CA PRO A 193 -8.19 -12.33 -5.26
C PRO A 193 -6.78 -12.73 -5.76
N PHE A 194 -5.83 -11.79 -5.83
CA PHE A 194 -4.51 -12.00 -6.46
C PHE A 194 -3.39 -12.40 -5.48
N ASP A 195 -3.71 -13.20 -4.45
CA ASP A 195 -2.81 -13.57 -3.34
C ASP A 195 -2.22 -15.00 -3.52
N PHE A 196 -1.78 -15.34 -4.73
CA PHE A 196 -1.33 -16.70 -5.11
C PHE A 196 0.21 -16.89 -5.14
N ALA A 197 0.97 -15.92 -4.64
CA ALA A 197 2.43 -15.86 -4.76
C ALA A 197 3.18 -16.43 -3.55
#